data_AF-A0A7S1IWR4-F1
#
_entry.id   AF-A0A7S1IWR4-F1
#
_cell.length_a   1.000
_cell.length_b   1.000
_cell.length_c   1.000
_cell.angle_alpha   90.00
_cell.angle_beta   90.00
_cell.angle_gamma   90.00
#
_symmetry.space_group_name_H-M   'P 1'
#
loop_
_entity.id
_entity.type
_entity.pdbx_description
1 polymer ?
#
loop_
_entity_poly.entity_id
_entity_poly.type
_entity_poly.pdbx_seq_one_letter_code
_entity_poly.pdbx_strand_id
1 'polypeptide(L)'
;IGGTINQEGLLHIQATKLGDETMLSQILKAVQEAQTNKAPIQAVADTVAGLFVPAVILIAVCSLLVWLGCGYLNLYPSEWRGSESVVVFTLRFFIASLVVACPCAMGLATPTAVMVGSGVGALHGLLIKGGGPLEAASRIDAILFDKTGTLTQGNIQVVEAKLLTTGTDAMEAWRLIGGAEASSGHP
;
A
#
# COMPACT_ATOMS: atom_id res chain seq x y z
N ILE A 1 -21.86 -23.07 1.46
CA ILE A 1 -21.38 -21.70 1.19
C ILE A 1 -22.41 -20.77 1.82
N GLY A 2 -22.01 -19.93 2.78
CA GLY A 2 -22.90 -18.95 3.41
C GLY A 2 -22.73 -17.58 2.75
N GLY A 3 -23.79 -16.76 2.73
CA GLY A 3 -23.80 -15.45 2.06
C GLY A 3 -24.53 -15.42 0.71
N THR A 4 -25.10 -16.54 0.27
CA THR A 4 -25.92 -16.65 -0.94
C THR A 4 -27.41 -16.59 -0.60
N ILE A 5 -28.23 -16.08 -1.53
CA ILE A 5 -29.68 -15.95 -1.37
C ILE A 5 -30.35 -17.14 -2.07
N ASN A 6 -31.18 -17.89 -1.33
CA ASN A 6 -32.09 -18.87 -1.93
C ASN A 6 -33.25 -18.12 -2.57
N GLN A 7 -33.49 -18.31 -3.87
CA GLN A 7 -34.55 -17.60 -4.59
C GLN A 7 -35.88 -18.32 -4.49
N GLU A 8 -35.95 -19.60 -4.87
CA GLU A 8 -37.18 -20.40 -4.86
C GLU A 8 -36.93 -21.82 -4.35
N GLY A 9 -37.94 -22.41 -3.70
CA GLY A 9 -37.93 -23.79 -3.23
C GLY A 9 -37.38 -23.99 -1.81
N LEU A 10 -37.74 -25.14 -1.22
CA LEU A 10 -37.28 -25.55 0.10
C LEU A 10 -35.97 -26.32 -0.03
N LEU A 11 -34.94 -25.89 0.70
CA LEU A 11 -33.62 -26.54 0.75
C LEU A 11 -33.37 -27.11 2.14
N HIS A 12 -33.02 -28.39 2.21
CA HIS A 12 -32.43 -29.00 3.41
C HIS A 12 -30.92 -29.05 3.23
N ILE A 13 -30.19 -28.34 4.09
CA ILE A 13 -28.73 -28.18 3.99
C ILE A 13 -28.09 -28.64 5.30
N GLN A 14 -27.10 -29.52 5.20
CA GLN A 14 -26.23 -29.89 6.31
C GLN A 14 -25.08 -28.89 6.42
N ALA A 15 -24.90 -28.28 7.59
CA ALA A 15 -23.77 -27.39 7.83
C ALA A 15 -22.47 -28.20 7.95
N THR A 16 -21.50 -27.93 7.06
CA THR A 16 -20.17 -28.57 7.06
C THR A 16 -19.08 -27.71 7.68
N LYS A 17 -19.23 -26.38 7.66
CA LYS A 17 -18.31 -25.39 8.26
C LYS A 17 -19.10 -24.27 8.91
N LEU A 18 -18.68 -23.83 10.09
CA LEU A 18 -19.37 -22.83 10.91
C LEU A 18 -18.39 -21.75 11.38
N GLY A 19 -18.90 -20.54 11.63
CA GLY A 19 -18.12 -19.42 12.17
C GLY A 19 -16.94 -19.00 11.30
N ASP A 20 -15.74 -19.04 11.87
CA ASP A 20 -14.49 -18.58 11.25
C ASP A 20 -14.04 -19.45 10.06
N GLU A 21 -14.56 -20.67 9.95
CA GLU A 21 -14.27 -21.58 8.84
C GLU A 21 -15.15 -21.35 7.61
N THR A 22 -16.12 -20.42 7.68
CA THR A 22 -16.97 -20.11 6.53
C THR A 22 -16.19 -19.36 5.45
N MET A 23 -16.58 -19.56 4.19
CA MET A 23 -16.02 -18.83 3.05
C MET A 23 -16.08 -17.30 3.24
N LEU A 24 -17.19 -16.79 3.79
CA LEU A 24 -17.34 -15.36 4.06
C LEU A 24 -16.34 -14.87 5.11
N SER A 25 -16.14 -15.61 6.20
CA SER A 25 -15.13 -15.29 7.22
C SER A 25 -13.72 -15.34 6.66
N GLN A 26 -13.39 -16.29 5.78
CA GLN A 26 -12.08 -16.34 5.11
C GLN A 26 -11.86 -15.13 4.19
N ILE A 27 -12.88 -14.71 3.44
CA ILE A 27 -12.82 -13.49 2.61
C ILE A 27 -12.63 -12.25 3.49
N LEU A 28 -13.40 -12.11 4.58
CA LEU A 28 -13.27 -11.00 5.52
C LEU A 28 -11.86 -10.93 6.12
N LYS A 29 -11.30 -12.09 6.52
CA LYS A 29 -9.96 -12.19 7.08
C LYS A 29 -8.89 -11.78 6.06
N ALA A 30 -9.00 -12.26 4.82
CA ALA A 30 -8.11 -11.86 3.73
C ALA A 30 -8.20 -10.35 3.43
N VAL A 31 -9.40 -9.78 3.45
CA VAL A 31 -9.60 -8.33 3.27
C VAL A 31 -9.01 -7.53 4.43
N GLN A 32 -9.21 -7.97 5.67
CA GLN A 32 -8.62 -7.33 6.85
C GLN A 32 -7.09 -7.40 6.83
N GLU A 33 -6.51 -8.55 6.50
CA GLU A 33 -5.06 -8.71 6.35
C GLU A 33 -4.50 -7.78 5.27
N ALA A 34 -5.20 -7.63 4.15
CA ALA A 34 -4.82 -6.69 3.10
C ALA A 34 -4.94 -5.20 3.51
N GLN A 35 -5.94 -4.86 4.34
CA GLN A 35 -6.16 -3.48 4.80
C GLN A 35 -5.24 -3.05 5.96
N THR A 36 -4.67 -3.99 6.71
CA THR A 36 -3.84 -3.68 7.90
C THR A 36 -2.37 -3.43 7.55
N ASN A 37 -1.97 -3.58 6.29
CA ASN A 37 -0.58 -3.42 5.88
C ASN A 37 -0.22 -1.95 5.65
N LYS A 38 0.59 -1.39 6.55
CA LYS A 38 1.23 -0.08 6.34
C LYS A 38 2.24 -0.16 5.19
N ALA A 39 2.31 0.87 4.38
CA ALA A 39 3.29 0.94 3.30
C ALA A 39 4.72 1.02 3.88
N PRO A 40 5.67 0.20 3.40
CA PRO A 40 7.02 0.12 3.96
C PRO A 40 7.82 1.44 3.89
N ILE A 41 7.59 2.30 2.89
CA ILE A 41 8.22 3.64 2.82
C ILE A 41 7.89 4.54 4.02
N GLN A 42 6.71 4.38 4.65
CA GLN A 42 6.31 5.19 5.80
C GLN A 42 7.17 4.84 7.02
N ALA A 43 7.60 3.57 7.13
CA ALA A 43 8.52 3.12 8.16
C ALA A 43 9.94 3.68 8.00
N VAL A 44 10.38 3.96 6.76
CA VAL A 44 11.70 4.58 6.53
C VAL A 44 11.72 6.01 7.03
N ALA A 45 10.69 6.80 6.71
CA ALA A 45 10.55 8.16 7.22
C ALA A 45 10.48 8.18 8.76
N ASP A 46 9.72 7.25 9.35
CA ASP A 46 9.60 7.11 10.81
C ASP A 46 10.94 6.70 11.46
N THR A 47 11.73 5.83 10.81
CA THR A 47 13.06 5.41 11.29
C THR A 47 14.05 6.56 11.24
N VAL A 48 14.07 7.32 10.14
CA VAL A 48 14.93 8.49 9.99
C VAL A 48 14.56 9.55 11.03
N ALA A 49 13.26 9.82 11.21
CA ALA A 49 12.79 10.74 12.26
C ALA A 49 13.18 10.26 13.66
N GLY A 50 13.09 8.95 13.92
CA GLY A 50 13.48 8.31 15.18
C GLY A 50 14.97 8.47 15.51
N LEU A 51 15.85 8.59 14.51
CA LEU A 51 17.28 8.86 14.71
C LEU A 51 17.59 10.37 14.70
N PHE A 52 16.92 11.12 13.83
CA PHE A 52 17.18 12.54 13.60
C PHE A 52 16.79 13.41 14.80
N VAL A 53 15.62 13.16 15.41
CA VAL A 53 15.13 13.95 16.55
C VAL A 53 16.09 13.88 17.77
N PRO A 54 16.53 12.69 18.24
CA PRO A 54 17.52 12.61 19.31
C PRO A 54 18.85 13.29 18.95
N ALA A 55 19.33 13.14 17.71
CA ALA A 55 20.58 13.74 17.27
C ALA A 55 20.53 15.28 17.29
N VAL A 56 19.44 15.88 16.82
CA VAL A 56 19.23 17.34 16.86
C VAL A 56 19.17 17.85 18.29
N ILE A 57 18.46 17.16 19.19
CA ILE A 57 18.41 17.52 20.61
C ILE A 57 19.81 17.46 21.23
N LEU A 58 20.58 16.42 20.94
CA LEU A 58 21.96 16.29 21.43
C LEU A 58 22.83 17.46 20.96
N ILE A 59 22.79 17.79 19.67
CA ILE A 59 23.55 18.92 19.10
C ILE A 59 23.13 20.25 19.73
N ALA A 60 21.82 20.46 19.92
CA ALA A 60 21.31 21.68 20.56
C ALA A 60 21.81 21.80 22.01
N VAL A 61 21.75 20.71 22.79
CA VAL A 61 22.27 20.67 24.17
C VAL A 61 23.78 20.87 24.19
N CYS A 62 24.54 20.25 23.30
CA CYS A 62 25.98 20.47 23.18
C CYS A 62 26.30 21.94 22.86
N SER A 63 25.57 22.55 21.93
CA SER A 63 25.69 23.99 21.61
C SER A 63 25.43 24.84 22.86
N LEU A 64 24.35 24.55 23.60
CA LEU A 64 24.05 25.24 24.87
C LEU A 64 25.20 25.13 25.87
N LEU A 65 25.75 23.93 26.10
CA LEU A 65 26.84 23.71 27.05
C LEU A 65 28.14 24.42 26.64
N VAL A 66 28.48 24.40 25.34
CA VAL A 66 29.68 25.06 24.80
C VAL A 66 29.57 26.58 24.98
N TRP A 67 28.46 27.18 24.55
CA TRP A 67 28.26 28.63 24.67
C TRP A 67 28.15 29.09 26.12
N LEU A 68 27.57 28.27 27.00
CA LEU A 68 27.49 28.55 28.43
C LEU A 68 28.89 28.51 29.07
N GLY A 69 29.68 27.48 28.76
CA GLY A 69 31.06 27.33 29.23
C GLY A 69 31.95 28.48 28.76
N CYS A 70 31.89 28.84 27.47
CA CYS A 70 32.61 29.99 26.93
C CYS A 70 32.16 31.31 27.57
N GLY A 71 30.89 31.43 27.98
CA GLY A 71 30.35 32.60 28.65
C GLY A 71 30.82 32.77 30.08
N TYR A 72 30.96 31.67 30.84
CA TYR A 72 31.53 31.68 32.19
C TYR A 72 33.05 31.89 32.18
N LEU A 73 33.75 31.36 31.17
CA LEU A 73 35.20 31.49 31.01
C LEU A 73 35.62 32.82 30.33
N ASN A 74 34.67 33.70 29.97
CA ASN A 74 34.89 34.95 29.22
C ASN A 74 35.72 34.76 27.93
N LEU A 75 35.52 33.63 27.23
CA LEU A 75 36.27 33.28 26.02
C LEU A 75 35.76 33.97 24.76
N TYR A 76 34.55 34.54 24.78
CA TYR A 76 34.01 35.34 23.69
C TYR A 76 33.91 36.82 24.06
N PRO A 77 34.09 37.76 23.10
CA PRO A 77 33.99 39.19 23.34
C PRO A 77 32.63 39.55 23.95
N SER A 78 32.62 40.33 25.03
CA SER A 78 31.38 40.82 25.67
C SER A 78 30.51 41.63 24.71
N GLU A 79 31.11 42.21 23.66
CA GLU A 79 30.42 42.91 22.58
C GLU A 79 29.40 42.03 21.84
N TRP A 80 29.64 40.72 21.71
CA TRP A 80 28.74 39.80 21.01
C TRP A 80 27.45 39.54 21.79
N ARG A 81 27.49 39.68 23.11
CA ARG A 81 26.34 39.49 24.01
C ARG A 81 25.49 40.76 24.15
N GLY A 82 26.09 41.92 23.91
CA GLY A 82 25.47 43.21 24.23
C GLY A 82 25.11 43.31 25.73
N SER A 83 23.88 43.74 26.04
CA SER A 83 23.37 43.85 27.42
C SER A 83 22.65 42.60 27.93
N GLU A 84 22.65 41.50 27.18
CA GLU A 84 21.93 40.28 27.57
C GLU A 84 22.71 39.46 28.61
N SER A 85 22.02 38.64 29.40
CA SER A 85 22.67 37.69 30.32
C SER A 85 23.26 36.51 29.53
N VAL A 86 24.30 35.86 30.09
CA VAL A 86 24.94 34.67 29.49
C VAL A 86 23.90 33.61 29.13
N VAL A 87 22.91 33.42 30.02
CA VAL A 87 21.87 32.41 29.88
C VAL A 87 20.92 32.75 28.72
N VAL A 88 20.48 34.00 28.61
CA VAL A 88 19.57 34.44 27.53
C VAL A 88 20.24 34.32 26.17
N PHE A 89 21.50 34.77 26.07
CA PHE A 89 22.27 34.68 24.83
C PHE A 89 22.44 33.22 24.37
N THR A 90 22.79 32.32 25.30
CA THR A 90 23.01 30.90 25.01
C THR A 90 21.72 30.17 24.66
N LEU A 91 20.61 30.47 25.36
CA LEU A 91 19.28 29.94 25.04
C LEU A 91 18.82 30.32 23.63
N ARG A 92 19.23 31.50 23.14
CA ARG A 92 18.90 31.95 21.78
C ARG A 92 19.52 31.02 20.72
N PHE A 93 20.78 30.61 20.90
CA PHE A 93 21.43 29.64 20.01
C PHE A 93 20.83 28.24 20.11
N PHE A 94 20.44 27.82 21.32
CA PHE A 94 19.74 26.56 21.53
C PHE A 94 18.41 26.52 20.75
N ILE A 95 17.56 27.54 20.93
CA ILE A 95 16.26 27.63 20.25
C ILE A 95 16.46 27.76 18.73
N ALA A 96 17.40 28.59 18.28
CA ALA A 96 17.70 28.75 16.86
C ALA A 96 18.13 27.42 16.22
N SER A 97 18.94 26.62 16.90
CA SER A 97 19.38 25.30 16.42
C SER A 97 18.21 24.33 16.28
N LEU A 98 17.27 24.32 17.23
CA LEU A 98 16.06 23.49 17.17
C LEU A 98 15.13 23.90 16.02
N VAL A 99 14.92 25.21 15.85
CA VAL A 99 14.01 25.75 14.82
C VAL A 99 14.55 25.48 13.42
N VAL A 100 15.84 25.73 13.19
CA VAL A 100 16.49 25.48 11.90
C VAL A 100 16.46 23.99 11.53
N ALA A 101 16.48 23.11 12.53
CA ALA A 101 16.46 21.67 12.32
C ALA A 101 15.07 21.06 12.10
N CYS A 102 13.95 21.83 12.08
CA CYS A 102 12.63 21.22 11.85
C CYS A 102 12.60 20.42 10.54
N PRO A 103 12.32 19.09 10.57
CA PRO A 103 12.23 18.27 9.37
C PRO A 103 10.87 18.43 8.67
N CYS A 104 10.30 19.63 8.68
CA CYS A 104 8.95 19.95 8.23
C CYS A 104 8.65 19.44 6.79
N ALA A 105 9.65 19.46 5.89
CA ALA A 105 9.52 18.95 4.52
C ALA A 105 9.53 17.41 4.41
N MET A 106 10.22 16.73 5.34
CA MET A 106 10.38 15.27 5.31
C MET A 106 9.05 14.55 5.52
N GLY A 107 8.19 15.07 6.41
CA GLY A 107 6.87 14.48 6.71
C GLY A 107 5.85 14.59 5.57
N LEU A 108 6.03 15.56 4.66
CA LEU A 108 5.12 15.80 3.53
C LEU A 108 5.62 15.18 2.22
N ALA A 109 6.91 14.92 2.07
CA ALA A 109 7.50 14.41 0.83
C ALA A 109 6.81 13.11 0.35
N THR A 110 6.67 12.13 1.24
CA THR A 110 6.08 10.81 0.92
C THR A 110 4.60 10.89 0.52
N PRO A 111 3.68 11.50 1.30
CA PRO A 111 2.28 11.57 0.91
C PRO A 111 2.05 12.40 -0.37
N THR A 112 2.84 13.46 -0.59
CA THR A 112 2.76 14.24 -1.84
C THR A 112 3.21 13.40 -3.04
N ALA A 113 4.31 12.66 -2.94
CA ALA A 113 4.78 11.79 -4.01
C ALA A 113 3.75 10.69 -4.36
N VAL A 114 3.16 10.05 -3.35
CA VAL A 114 2.12 9.02 -3.56
C VAL A 114 0.86 9.61 -4.18
N MET A 115 0.41 10.77 -3.70
CA MET A 115 -0.79 11.43 -4.23
C MET A 115 -0.61 11.82 -5.70
N VAL A 116 0.50 12.47 -6.04
CA VAL A 116 0.80 12.87 -7.42
C VAL A 116 1.02 11.65 -8.31
N GLY A 117 1.78 10.65 -7.85
CA GLY A 117 2.04 9.42 -8.60
C GLY A 117 0.76 8.65 -8.93
N SER A 118 -0.14 8.49 -7.96
CA SER A 118 -1.45 7.87 -8.19
C SER A 118 -2.34 8.70 -9.11
N GLY A 119 -2.28 10.02 -9.02
CA GLY A 119 -3.00 10.92 -9.93
C GLY A 119 -2.53 10.78 -11.38
N VAL A 120 -1.22 10.73 -11.61
CA VAL A 120 -0.63 10.49 -12.93
C VAL A 120 -0.98 9.08 -13.43
N GLY A 121 -0.96 8.07 -12.57
CA GLY A 121 -1.39 6.71 -12.94
C GLY A 121 -2.84 6.66 -13.40
N ALA A 122 -3.74 7.37 -12.71
CA ALA A 122 -5.15 7.42 -13.07
C ALA A 122 -5.39 8.01 -14.47
N LEU A 123 -4.59 9.00 -14.88
CA LEU A 123 -4.64 9.56 -16.24
C LEU A 123 -4.27 8.53 -17.33
N HIS A 124 -3.55 7.47 -16.96
CA HIS A 124 -3.17 6.37 -17.85
C HIS A 124 -4.02 5.11 -17.65
N GLY A 125 -5.15 5.22 -16.94
CA GLY A 125 -6.03 4.09 -16.65
C GLY A 125 -5.51 3.12 -15.58
N LEU A 126 -4.48 3.51 -14.82
CA LEU A 126 -3.92 2.72 -13.72
C LEU A 126 -4.50 3.19 -12.38
N LEU A 127 -5.34 2.35 -11.76
CA LEU A 127 -5.89 2.63 -10.43
C LEU A 127 -4.99 2.08 -9.33
N ILE A 128 -4.19 2.95 -8.71
CA ILE A 128 -3.23 2.58 -7.67
C ILE A 128 -3.82 2.86 -6.28
N LYS A 129 -4.05 1.80 -5.50
CA LYS A 129 -4.66 1.87 -4.18
C LYS A 129 -3.61 2.05 -3.07
N GLY A 130 -3.24 3.30 -2.79
CA GLY A 130 -2.31 3.67 -1.71
C GLY A 130 -0.83 3.62 -2.12
N GLY A 131 0.06 3.97 -1.18
CA GLY A 131 1.50 4.09 -1.45
C GLY A 131 2.28 2.77 -1.51
N GLY A 132 1.81 1.75 -0.79
CA GLY A 132 2.48 0.44 -0.73
C GLY A 132 2.56 -0.24 -2.10
N PRO A 133 1.45 -0.38 -2.84
CA PRO A 133 1.48 -0.92 -4.20
C PRO A 133 2.31 -0.09 -5.18
N LEU A 134 2.30 1.25 -5.05
CA LEU A 134 3.09 2.13 -5.91
C LEU A 134 4.60 1.90 -5.72
N GLU A 135 5.03 1.74 -4.47
CA GLU A 135 6.42 1.44 -4.16
C GLU A 135 6.79 0.01 -4.56
N ALA A 136 5.93 -0.97 -4.27
CA ALA A 136 6.15 -2.36 -4.64
C ALA A 136 6.32 -2.51 -6.17
N ALA A 137 5.50 -1.80 -6.95
CA ALA A 137 5.58 -1.78 -8.41
C ALA A 137 6.95 -1.37 -8.95
N SER A 138 7.68 -0.49 -8.24
CA SER A 138 9.03 -0.07 -8.64
C SER A 138 10.10 -1.16 -8.46
N ARG A 139 9.79 -2.21 -7.69
CA ARG A 139 10.71 -3.32 -7.35
C ARG A 139 10.24 -4.67 -7.90
N ILE A 140 9.31 -4.67 -8.87
CA ILE A 140 8.83 -5.91 -9.50
C ILE A 140 9.82 -6.36 -10.56
N ASP A 141 10.33 -7.58 -10.43
CA ASP A 141 11.20 -8.22 -11.43
C ASP A 141 10.45 -9.21 -12.33
N ALA A 142 9.31 -9.72 -11.87
CA ALA A 142 8.53 -10.75 -12.57
C ALA A 142 7.03 -10.43 -12.51
N ILE A 143 6.35 -10.60 -13.64
CA ILE A 143 4.90 -10.43 -13.75
C ILE A 143 4.29 -11.76 -14.12
N LEU A 144 3.45 -12.29 -13.23
CA LEU A 144 2.66 -13.50 -13.49
C LEU A 144 1.25 -13.05 -13.86
N PHE A 145 0.82 -13.38 -15.07
CA PHE A 145 -0.53 -13.11 -15.52
C PHE A 145 -1.42 -14.32 -15.24
N ASP A 146 -2.57 -14.09 -14.64
CA ASP A 146 -3.65 -15.06 -14.70
C ASP A 146 -4.13 -15.18 -16.16
N LYS A 147 -4.44 -16.39 -16.63
CA LYS A 147 -4.87 -16.55 -18.02
C LYS A 147 -6.29 -16.04 -18.19
N THR A 148 -7.20 -16.57 -17.38
CA THR A 148 -8.64 -16.39 -17.58
C THR A 148 -9.06 -15.00 -17.11
N GLY A 149 -9.56 -14.16 -18.01
CA GLY A 149 -10.03 -12.82 -17.68
C GLY A 149 -8.95 -11.73 -17.55
N THR A 150 -7.67 -12.08 -17.65
CA THR A 150 -6.58 -11.09 -17.82
C THR A 150 -5.98 -11.18 -19.22
N LEU A 151 -5.52 -12.36 -19.65
CA LEU A 151 -5.03 -12.56 -21.02
C LEU A 151 -6.14 -12.92 -22.01
N THR A 152 -7.20 -13.57 -21.52
CA THR A 152 -8.36 -13.95 -22.35
C THR A 152 -9.49 -12.95 -22.22
N GLN A 153 -10.31 -12.84 -23.26
CA GLN A 153 -11.47 -11.95 -23.32
C GLN A 153 -12.66 -12.41 -22.46
N GLY A 154 -12.52 -13.52 -21.72
CA GLY A 154 -13.61 -14.11 -20.92
C GLY A 154 -14.72 -14.78 -21.75
N ASN A 155 -14.68 -14.66 -23.08
CA ASN A 155 -15.65 -15.27 -24.00
C ASN A 155 -15.02 -16.48 -24.68
N ILE A 156 -15.49 -17.68 -24.36
CA ILE A 156 -15.05 -18.91 -25.02
C ILE A 156 -15.80 -19.07 -26.33
N GLN A 157 -15.05 -19.38 -27.38
CA GLN A 157 -15.57 -19.57 -28.73
C GLN A 157 -14.99 -20.87 -29.28
N VAL A 158 -15.84 -21.62 -29.98
CA VAL A 158 -15.38 -22.76 -30.77
C VAL A 158 -14.61 -22.21 -31.96
N VAL A 159 -13.31 -22.47 -32.00
CA VAL A 159 -12.42 -21.99 -33.08
C VAL A 159 -12.30 -23.04 -34.20
N GLU A 160 -12.33 -24.32 -33.83
CA GLU A 160 -12.22 -25.43 -34.75
C GLU A 160 -13.07 -26.61 -34.26
N ALA A 161 -13.73 -27.29 -35.19
CA ALA A 161 -14.44 -28.53 -34.93
C ALA A 161 -14.16 -29.52 -36.05
N LYS A 162 -13.77 -30.75 -35.68
CA LYS A 162 -13.43 -31.81 -36.62
C LYS A 162 -14.27 -33.05 -36.36
N LEU A 163 -15.10 -33.42 -37.33
CA LEU A 163 -15.87 -34.67 -37.30
C LEU A 163 -14.97 -35.82 -37.74
N LEU A 164 -14.83 -36.83 -36.88
CA LEU A 164 -14.00 -38.02 -37.16
C LEU A 164 -14.75 -39.11 -37.94
N THR A 165 -16.08 -39.02 -38.04
CA THR A 165 -16.95 -39.99 -38.70
C THR A 165 -17.45 -39.50 -40.05
N THR A 166 -17.36 -40.35 -41.07
CA THR A 166 -17.95 -40.10 -42.38
C THR A 166 -19.43 -40.50 -42.36
N GLY A 167 -20.35 -39.53 -42.47
CA GLY A 167 -21.79 -39.78 -42.63
C GLY A 167 -22.71 -39.07 -41.64
N THR A 168 -22.16 -38.42 -40.61
CA THR A 168 -22.91 -37.57 -39.67
C THR A 168 -23.03 -36.14 -40.21
N ASP A 169 -24.26 -35.62 -40.27
CA ASP A 169 -24.50 -34.20 -40.57
C ASP A 169 -23.93 -33.31 -39.45
N ALA A 170 -23.24 -32.24 -39.84
CA ALA A 170 -22.61 -31.33 -38.90
C ALA A 170 -23.64 -30.64 -38.00
N MET A 171 -24.84 -30.36 -38.52
CA MET A 171 -25.91 -29.71 -37.77
C MET A 171 -26.49 -30.61 -36.67
N GLU A 172 -26.63 -31.90 -36.95
CA GLU A 172 -27.14 -32.88 -35.98
C GLU A 172 -26.15 -33.11 -34.84
N ALA A 173 -24.85 -33.17 -35.16
CA ALA A 173 -23.78 -33.23 -34.16
C ALA A 173 -23.79 -32.01 -33.21
N TRP A 174 -23.93 -30.79 -33.76
CA TRP A 174 -24.01 -29.58 -32.94
C TRP A 174 -25.24 -29.53 -32.04
N ARG A 175 -26.39 -30.03 -32.51
CA ARG A 175 -27.61 -30.13 -31.68
C ARG A 175 -27.43 -31.07 -30.49
N LEU A 176 -26.78 -32.22 -30.70
CA LEU A 176 -26.51 -33.19 -29.64
C LEU A 176 -25.53 -32.65 -28.60
N ILE A 177 -24.44 -32.01 -29.06
CA ILE A 177 -23.44 -31.39 -28.17
C ILE A 177 -24.08 -30.25 -27.37
N GLY A 178 -24.84 -29.38 -28.03
CA GLY A 178 -25.56 -28.28 -27.36
C GLY A 178 -26.56 -28.78 -26.33
N GLY A 179 -27.25 -29.91 -26.59
CA GLY A 179 -28.14 -30.55 -25.62
C GLY A 179 -27.41 -31.16 -24.42
N ALA A 180 -26.24 -31.75 -24.63
CA ALA A 180 -25.41 -32.33 -23.57
C ALA A 180 -24.80 -31.26 -22.66
N GLU A 181 -24.36 -30.14 -23.23
CA GLU A 181 -23.72 -29.03 -22.49
C GLU A 181 -24.72 -27.99 -21.96
N ALA A 182 -26.01 -28.07 -22.32
CA ALA A 182 -27.03 -27.08 -21.93
C ALA A 182 -27.16 -26.86 -20.41
N SER A 183 -26.82 -27.86 -19.62
CA SER A 183 -26.86 -27.83 -18.14
C SER A 183 -25.48 -27.59 -17.51
N SER A 184 -24.43 -27.49 -18.32
CA SER A 184 -23.06 -27.26 -17.86
C SER A 184 -22.82 -25.77 -17.61
N GLY A 185 -22.30 -25.44 -16.43
CA GLY A 185 -21.75 -24.11 -16.12
C GLY A 185 -20.26 -24.01 -16.43
N HIS A 186 -19.68 -25.05 -17.03
CA HIS A 186 -18.28 -25.03 -17.43
C HIS A 186 -18.12 -24.11 -18.64
N PRO A 187 -17.13 -23.20 -18.63
CA PRO A 187 -16.80 -22.35 -19.77
C PRO A 187 -16.45 -23.16 -21.03
#